data_AF-A0A229NZE2-F1
#
_entry.id   AF-A0A229NZE2-F1
#
_cell.length_a   1.000
_cell.length_b   1.000
_cell.length_c   1.000
_cell.angle_alpha   90.00
_cell.angle_beta   90.00
_cell.angle_gamma   90.00
#
_symmetry.space_group_name_H-M   'P 1'
#
loop_
_entity.id
_entity.type
_entity.pdbx_description
1 polymer ?
#
loop_
_entity_poly.entity_id
_entity_poly.type
_entity_poly.pdbx_seq_one_letter_code
_entity_poly.pdbx_strand_id
1 'polypeptide(L)'
;MNVIEAHVSRVVDKEGRPSGEVKVQTDDPQCEQVLAYFQHSEDRDYDLVSIVRSDADLLTDWFDNSMHTAYEDITMQWFENESLKTDWGRRETFKQQVLESGQVREDLKRLLR
;
A
#
# COMPACT_ATOMS: atom_id res chain seq x y z
N MET A 1 5.42 -13.16 3.66
CA MET A 1 4.87 -11.80 3.77
C MET A 1 3.60 -11.83 4.61
N ASN A 2 3.72 -11.24 5.79
CA ASN A 2 2.67 -10.98 6.76
C ASN A 2 2.70 -9.48 7.07
N VAL A 3 1.53 -8.91 7.32
CA VAL A 3 1.42 -7.52 7.79
C VAL A 3 1.71 -7.50 9.28
N ILE A 4 2.71 -6.72 9.70
CA ILE A 4 3.03 -6.51 11.12
C ILE A 4 2.12 -5.43 11.68
N GLU A 5 2.05 -4.30 10.99
CA GLU A 5 1.23 -3.15 11.38
C GLU A 5 0.78 -2.40 10.12
N ALA A 6 -0.41 -1.81 10.17
CA ALA A 6 -0.84 -0.84 9.19
C ALA A 6 -1.57 0.34 9.83
N HIS A 7 -1.39 1.52 9.28
CA HIS A 7 -2.08 2.73 9.70
C HIS A 7 -2.42 3.61 8.50
N VAL A 8 -3.60 4.24 8.55
CA VAL A 8 -4.00 5.21 7.52
C VAL A 8 -3.17 6.48 7.72
N SER A 9 -2.39 6.86 6.71
CA SER A 9 -1.55 8.05 6.75
C SER A 9 -2.34 9.30 6.37
N ARG A 10 -3.12 9.24 5.29
CA ARG A 10 -3.92 10.36 4.75
C ARG A 10 -4.84 9.87 3.63
N VAL A 11 -5.73 10.75 3.17
CA VAL A 11 -6.44 10.56 1.90
C VAL A 11 -5.74 11.36 0.83
N VAL A 12 -5.56 10.74 -0.34
CA VAL A 12 -5.03 11.36 -1.54
C VAL A 12 -6.04 11.19 -2.67
N ASP A 13 -6.05 12.10 -3.63
CA ASP A 13 -6.74 11.86 -4.89
C ASP A 13 -5.85 10.97 -5.76
N LYS A 14 -6.37 9.81 -6.15
CA LYS A 14 -5.71 8.91 -7.11
C LYS A 14 -6.69 8.62 -8.22
N GLU A 15 -6.33 8.98 -9.45
CA GLU A 15 -7.17 8.81 -10.64
C GLU A 15 -8.54 9.51 -10.54
N GLY A 16 -8.61 10.67 -9.87
CA GLY A 16 -9.85 11.43 -9.68
C GLY A 16 -10.80 10.81 -8.66
N ARG A 17 -10.32 9.86 -7.84
CA ARG A 17 -11.07 9.23 -6.76
C ARG A 17 -10.35 9.36 -5.42
N PRO A 18 -11.07 9.67 -4.33
CA PRO A 18 -10.48 9.70 -3.00
C PRO A 18 -9.99 8.31 -2.63
N SER A 19 -8.71 8.23 -2.30
CA SER A 19 -8.01 7.00 -1.99
C SER A 19 -7.32 7.14 -0.64
N GLY A 20 -7.56 6.21 0.27
CA GLY A 20 -6.87 6.14 1.55
C GLY A 20 -5.46 5.60 1.34
N GLU A 21 -4.46 6.42 1.64
CA GLU A 21 -3.07 6.00 1.71
C GLU A 21 -2.82 5.33 3.07
N VAL A 22 -2.48 4.05 3.02
CA VAL A 22 -2.20 3.22 4.19
C VAL A 22 -0.74 2.85 4.19
N LYS A 23 -0.03 3.22 5.26
CA LYS A 23 1.34 2.76 5.49
C LYS A 23 1.27 1.38 6.10
N VAL A 24 1.94 0.42 5.47
CA VAL A 24 1.95 -0.97 5.87
C VAL A 24 3.38 -1.38 6.14
N GLN A 25 3.62 -1.90 7.33
CA GLN A 25 4.88 -2.53 7.72
C GLN A 25 4.73 -4.05 7.57
N THR A 26 5.69 -4.69 6.92
CA THR A 26 5.68 -6.13 6.68
C THR A 26 6.93 -6.81 7.23
N ASP A 27 6.86 -8.14 7.35
CA ASP A 27 8.02 -8.99 7.67
C ASP A 27 8.89 -9.31 6.44
N ASP A 28 8.63 -8.68 5.29
CA ASP A 28 9.35 -8.94 4.05
C ASP A 28 10.62 -8.08 3.96
N PRO A 29 11.82 -8.68 3.91
CA PRO A 29 13.08 -7.93 3.93
C PRO A 29 13.34 -7.12 2.66
N GLN A 30 12.60 -7.35 1.56
CA GLN A 30 12.71 -6.55 0.35
C GLN A 30 11.73 -5.36 0.34
N CYS A 31 10.73 -5.39 1.24
CA CYS A 31 9.61 -4.45 1.30
C CYS A 31 9.12 -4.29 2.75
N GLU A 32 10.04 -3.92 3.65
CA GLU A 32 9.74 -3.75 5.08
C GLU A 32 8.63 -2.71 5.31
N GLN A 33 8.59 -1.67 4.46
CA GLN A 33 7.56 -0.65 4.46
C GLN A 33 7.03 -0.36 3.05
N VAL A 34 5.70 -0.37 2.91
CA VAL A 34 5.01 -0.03 1.67
C VAL A 34 3.84 0.91 1.92
N LEU A 35 3.42 1.61 0.87
CA LEU A 35 2.22 2.43 0.82
C LEU A 35 1.16 1.69 0.01
N ALA A 36 0.10 1.26 0.65
CA ALA A 36 -1.05 0.64 0.02
C ALA A 36 -2.18 1.67 -0.13
N TYR A 37 -2.71 1.80 -1.34
CA TYR A 37 -3.79 2.72 -1.67
C TYR A 37 -5.11 1.98 -1.76
N PHE A 38 -6.08 2.39 -0.96
CA PHE A 38 -7.42 1.80 -0.91
C PHE A 38 -8.46 2.78 -1.41
N GLN A 39 -9.35 2.32 -2.29
CA GLN A 39 -10.53 3.08 -2.72
C GLN A 39 -11.79 2.43 -2.20
N HIS A 40 -12.84 3.25 -2.06
CA HIS A 40 -14.15 2.75 -1.71
C HIS A 40 -14.70 1.89 -2.86
N SER A 41 -15.07 0.65 -2.55
CA SER A 41 -15.71 -0.27 -3.49
C SER A 41 -17.23 -0.05 -3.53
N GLU A 42 -17.89 -0.51 -4.59
CA GLU A 42 -19.36 -0.45 -4.69
C GLU A 42 -20.04 -1.34 -3.63
N ASP A 43 -19.37 -2.40 -3.17
CA ASP A 43 -19.90 -3.35 -2.17
C ASP A 43 -19.77 -2.87 -0.70
N ARG A 44 -19.48 -1.58 -0.47
CA ARG A 44 -19.17 -1.01 0.85
C ARG A 44 -17.93 -1.60 1.52
N ASP A 45 -17.04 -2.17 0.71
CA ASP A 45 -15.72 -2.61 1.14
C ASP A 45 -14.62 -1.69 0.55
N TYR A 46 -13.36 -2.10 0.65
CA TYR A 46 -12.22 -1.34 0.12
C TYR A 46 -11.43 -2.18 -0.87
N ASP A 47 -11.23 -1.61 -2.05
CA ASP A 47 -10.39 -2.20 -3.08
C ASP A 47 -8.97 -1.65 -2.98
N LEU A 48 -8.00 -2.57 -2.98
CA LEU A 48 -6.59 -2.23 -3.06
C LEU A 48 -6.26 -1.83 -4.50
N VAL A 49 -6.00 -0.55 -4.74
CA VAL A 49 -5.78 -0.01 -6.09
C VAL A 49 -4.32 -0.12 -6.51
N SER A 50 -3.40 0.19 -5.60
CA SER A 50 -1.98 0.21 -5.91
C SER A 50 -1.15 0.05 -4.64
N ILE A 51 0.03 -0.53 -4.78
CA ILE A 51 1.06 -0.64 -3.76
C ILE A 51 2.33 -0.01 -4.29
N VAL A 52 2.86 0.89 -3.49
CA VAL A 52 4.07 1.63 -3.81
C VAL A 52 5.09 1.36 -2.72
N ARG A 53 6.30 0.99 -3.12
CA ARG A 53 7.43 0.96 -2.20
C ARG A 53 7.98 2.38 -2.07
N SER A 54 8.18 2.82 -0.84
CA SER A 54 8.88 4.07 -0.56
C SER A 54 10.35 3.73 -0.38
N ASP A 55 11.20 4.02 -1.37
CA ASP A 55 12.67 3.85 -1.29
C ASP A 55 13.33 4.92 -0.38
N ALA A 56 12.62 5.36 0.67
CA ALA A 56 13.06 6.47 1.50
C ALA A 56 14.06 6.07 2.60
N ASP A 57 14.41 4.78 2.72
CA ASP A 57 15.22 4.25 3.81
C ASP A 57 16.60 3.71 3.42
N LEU A 58 17.04 3.86 2.16
CA LEU A 58 18.40 3.49 1.76
C LEU A 58 19.29 4.73 1.63
N LEU A 59 19.73 5.21 2.80
CA LEU A 59 20.93 6.04 3.03
C LEU A 59 20.98 7.42 2.37
N THR A 60 20.97 8.46 3.20
CA THR A 60 21.98 9.54 3.18
C THR A 60 22.53 9.92 1.80
N ASP A 61 21.83 10.77 1.05
CA ASP A 61 22.47 11.62 0.05
C ASP A 61 21.88 13.04 0.14
N TRP A 62 22.52 13.82 1.00
CA TRP A 62 22.12 15.15 1.48
C TRP A 62 22.68 16.27 0.61
N PHE A 63 23.08 15.99 -0.62
CA PHE A 63 23.44 17.04 -1.57
C PHE A 63 22.98 16.67 -2.97
N ASP A 64 22.11 17.51 -3.53
CA ASP A 64 21.88 17.60 -4.97
C ASP A 64 20.99 16.51 -5.60
N ASN A 65 19.66 16.63 -5.43
CA ASN A 65 18.72 16.47 -6.56
C ASN A 65 17.29 16.88 -6.17
N SER A 66 16.82 18.01 -6.71
CA SER A 66 15.47 18.55 -6.49
C SER A 66 14.32 17.74 -7.13
N MET A 67 14.47 16.44 -7.43
CA MET A 67 13.43 15.72 -8.19
C MET A 67 13.54 14.19 -8.20
N HIS A 68 13.53 13.49 -7.05
CA HIS A 68 13.27 12.04 -7.06
C HIS A 68 12.77 11.51 -5.71
N THR A 69 11.50 11.73 -5.40
CA THR A 69 10.82 10.78 -4.52
C THR A 69 10.51 9.55 -5.38
N ALA A 70 11.41 8.56 -5.38
CA ALA A 70 11.27 7.33 -6.16
C ALA A 70 10.19 6.44 -5.53
N TYR A 71 8.94 6.73 -5.85
CA TYR A 71 7.80 5.87 -5.54
C TYR A 71 7.70 4.83 -6.65
N GLU A 72 8.12 3.60 -6.38
CA GLU A 72 8.02 2.49 -7.34
C GLU A 72 6.70 1.74 -7.12
N ASP A 73 5.85 1.69 -8.16
CA ASP A 73 4.64 0.87 -8.13
C ASP A 73 5.02 -0.61 -8.30
N ILE A 74 4.88 -1.35 -7.20
CA ILE A 74 5.21 -2.77 -7.13
C ILE A 74 3.93 -3.62 -7.13
N THR A 75 2.77 -3.04 -7.45
CA THR A 75 1.46 -3.71 -7.32
C THR A 75 1.42 -5.04 -8.05
N MET A 76 1.93 -5.09 -9.27
CA MET A 76 1.96 -6.34 -10.05
C MET A 76 3.11 -7.23 -9.57
N GLN A 77 4.33 -6.68 -9.51
CA GLN A 77 5.56 -7.41 -9.22
C GLN A 77 5.57 -8.09 -7.85
N TRP A 78 4.99 -7.45 -6.83
CA TRP A 78 4.99 -7.99 -5.48
C TRP A 78 4.06 -9.20 -5.31
N PHE A 79 3.08 -9.32 -6.20
CA PHE A 79 2.17 -10.46 -6.27
C PHE A 79 2.46 -11.37 -7.47
N GLU A 80 3.51 -11.16 -8.26
CA GLU A 80 3.87 -12.10 -9.32
C GLU A 80 4.36 -13.43 -8.74
N ASN A 81 3.80 -14.53 -9.23
CA ASN A 81 4.26 -15.87 -8.90
C ASN A 81 5.36 -16.34 -9.87
N GLU A 82 5.94 -17.52 -9.62
CA GLU A 82 6.99 -18.12 -10.46
C GLU A 82 6.57 -18.32 -11.92
N SER A 83 5.27 -18.28 -12.23
CA SER A 83 4.72 -18.35 -13.59
C SER A 83 4.46 -16.98 -14.22
N LEU A 84 4.98 -15.88 -13.66
CA LEU A 84 4.75 -14.49 -14.10
C LEU A 84 3.26 -14.13 -14.16
N LYS A 85 2.46 -14.74 -13.29
CA LYS A 85 1.04 -14.42 -13.13
C LYS A 85 0.83 -13.76 -11.79
N THR A 86 -0.01 -12.74 -11.74
CA THR A 86 -0.47 -12.16 -10.49
C THR A 86 -1.18 -13.21 -9.64
N ASP A 87 -0.65 -13.43 -8.45
CA ASP A 87 -1.22 -14.26 -7.41
C ASP A 87 -2.32 -13.48 -6.69
N TRP A 88 -3.53 -13.57 -7.25
CA TRP A 88 -4.71 -12.91 -6.71
C TRP A 88 -5.03 -13.35 -5.27
N GLY A 89 -4.67 -14.59 -4.90
CA GLY A 89 -4.88 -15.11 -3.55
C GLY A 89 -4.00 -14.39 -2.51
N ARG A 90 -2.72 -14.18 -2.80
CA ARG A 90 -1.81 -13.39 -1.97
C ARG A 90 -2.24 -11.94 -1.88
N ARG A 91 -2.65 -11.34 -3.00
CA ARG A 91 -3.16 -9.95 -3.02
C ARG A 91 -4.39 -9.79 -2.13
N GLU A 92 -5.37 -10.69 -2.23
CA GLU A 92 -6.57 -10.69 -1.38
C GLU A 92 -6.22 -10.89 0.10
N THR A 93 -5.30 -11.82 0.39
CA THR A 93 -4.84 -12.11 1.75
C THR A 93 -4.11 -10.90 2.37
N PHE A 94 -3.30 -10.20 1.59
CA PHE A 94 -2.67 -8.94 2.02
C PHE A 94 -3.71 -7.85 2.26
N LYS A 95 -4.67 -7.69 1.35
CA LYS A 95 -5.78 -6.74 1.48
C LYS A 95 -6.51 -6.91 2.81
N GLN A 96 -6.91 -8.14 3.13
CA GLN A 96 -7.60 -8.44 4.40
C GLN A 96 -6.72 -8.15 5.61
N GLN A 97 -5.47 -8.60 5.61
CA GLN A 97 -4.54 -8.34 6.72
C GLN A 97 -4.36 -6.83 7.00
N VAL A 98 -4.26 -6.00 5.97
CA VAL A 98 -4.15 -4.54 6.14
C VAL A 98 -5.43 -3.94 6.73
N LEU A 99 -6.60 -4.35 6.23
CA LEU A 99 -7.89 -3.86 6.72
C LEU A 99 -8.19 -4.31 8.16
N GLU A 100 -7.74 -5.50 8.54
CA GLU A 100 -7.89 -6.06 9.89
C GLU A 100 -6.82 -5.54 10.87
N SER A 101 -5.79 -4.86 10.38
CA SER A 101 -4.74 -4.30 11.22
C SER A 101 -5.21 -3.04 11.94
N GLY A 102 -5.13 -3.05 13.27
CA GLY A 102 -5.40 -1.89 14.11
C GLY A 102 -6.79 -1.28 13.88
N GLN A 103 -6.82 -0.03 13.44
CA GLN A 103 -8.05 0.73 13.16
C GLN A 103 -8.21 1.10 11.67
N VAL A 104 -7.44 0.47 10.77
CA VAL A 104 -7.38 0.87 9.35
C VAL A 104 -8.76 0.93 8.71
N ARG A 105 -9.58 -0.10 8.86
CA ARG A 105 -10.94 -0.12 8.28
C ARG A 105 -11.81 1.03 8.77
N GLU A 106 -11.74 1.34 10.05
CA GLU A 106 -12.54 2.40 10.66
C GLU A 106 -12.04 3.81 10.26
N ASP A 107 -10.73 3.99 10.15
CA ASP A 107 -10.13 5.24 9.63
C ASP A 107 -10.47 5.46 8.15
N LEU A 108 -10.33 4.44 7.31
CA LEU A 108 -10.75 4.50 5.91
C LEU A 108 -12.23 4.87 5.78
N LYS A 109 -13.09 4.30 6.63
CA LYS A 109 -14.52 4.60 6.66
C LYS A 109 -14.84 6.02 7.11
N ARG A 110 -14.06 6.55 8.04
CA ARG A 110 -14.21 7.93 8.51
C ARG A 110 -13.74 8.93 7.44
N LEU A 111 -12.68 8.59 6.72
CA LEU A 111 -11.98 9.50 5.81
C LEU A 111 -12.53 9.48 4.38
N LEU A 112 -13.03 8.33 3.89
CA LEU A 112 -13.57 8.14 2.54
C LEU A 112 -15.12 8.19 2.50
N ARG A 113 -15.73 8.87 3.48
CA ARG A 113 -17.18 8.94 3.67
C ARG A 113 -17.91 9.79 2.63
#